data_AF-A0A483AL09-F1
#
_entry.id   AF-A0A483AL09-F1
#
_cell.length_a   1.000
_cell.length_b   1.000
_cell.length_c   1.000
_cell.angle_alpha   90.00
_cell.angle_beta   90.00
_cell.angle_gamma   90.00
#
_symmetry.space_group_name_H-M   'P 1'
#
loop_
_entity.id
_entity.type
_entity.pdbx_description
1 polymer ?
#
loop_
_entity_poly.entity_id
_entity_poly.type
_entity_poly.pdbx_seq_one_letter_code
_entity_poly.pdbx_strand_id
1 'polypeptide(L)' 'MSKNNLDHLIIKKTSVLPKPKSKVGRPTTNPNEKESETIALKITPLELAAVKEKAGVAGLSTYIKHYIRTNTELFK' A
#
# COMPACT_ATOMS: atom_id res chain seq x y z
N MET A 1 -4.93 44.30 -51.91
CA MET A 1 -5.58 43.26 -51.10
C MET A 1 -4.96 41.90 -51.45
N SER A 2 -3.76 41.61 -50.93
CA SER A 2 -3.12 40.30 -51.15
C SER A 2 -3.57 39.35 -50.04
N LYS A 3 -4.20 38.24 -50.40
CA LYS A 3 -4.69 37.23 -49.47
C LYS A 3 -3.53 36.29 -49.14
N ASN A 4 -3.12 36.25 -47.87
CA ASN A 4 -2.07 35.35 -47.39
C ASN A 4 -2.56 33.89 -47.51
N ASN A 5 -2.16 33.19 -48.58
CA ASN A 5 -2.43 31.77 -48.74
C ASN A 5 -1.46 30.95 -47.87
N LEU A 6 -2.03 30.10 -47.01
CA LEU A 6 -1.32 29.25 -46.06
C LEU A 6 -1.15 27.80 -46.57
N ASP A 7 -1.32 27.58 -47.87
CA ASP A 7 -1.39 26.26 -48.51
C ASP A 7 -0.07 25.46 -48.48
N HIS A 8 1.01 26.07 -48.00
CA HIS A 8 2.34 25.45 -47.92
C HIS A 8 2.59 24.70 -46.60
N LEU A 9 1.68 24.82 -45.62
CA LEU A 9 1.86 24.21 -44.30
C LEU A 9 1.51 22.72 -44.32
N ILE A 10 2.52 21.88 -44.58
CA ILE A 10 2.41 20.43 -44.42
C ILE A 10 2.45 20.10 -42.92
N ILE A 11 1.27 19.97 -42.30
CA ILE A 11 1.13 19.54 -40.91
C ILE A 11 1.49 18.04 -40.85
N LYS A 12 2.75 17.72 -40.54
CA LYS A 12 3.16 16.36 -40.21
C LYS A 12 2.49 15.97 -38.89
N LYS A 13 1.39 15.22 -38.96
CA LYS A 13 0.77 14.58 -37.79
C LYS A 13 1.68 13.44 -37.31
N THR A 14 2.65 13.75 -36.46
CA THR A 14 3.36 12.74 -35.69
C THR A 14 2.44 12.23 -34.59
N SER A 15 1.95 10.98 -34.72
CA SER A 15 1.25 10.30 -33.63
C SER A 15 2.29 9.83 -32.59
N VAL A 16 2.74 10.75 -31.75
CA VAL A 16 3.49 10.36 -30.55
C VAL A 16 2.46 9.78 -29.57
N LEU A 17 2.30 8.45 -29.59
CA LEU A 17 1.53 7.77 -28.56
C LEU A 17 2.16 8.11 -27.20
N PRO A 18 1.40 8.66 -26.23
CA PRO A 18 1.96 8.97 -24.92
C PRO A 18 2.43 7.67 -24.28
N LYS A 19 3.70 7.64 -23.84
CA LYS A 19 4.24 6.50 -23.07
C LYS A 19 3.32 6.22 -21.88
N PRO A 20 3.06 4.94 -21.54
CA PRO A 20 2.21 4.62 -20.40
C PRO A 20 2.82 5.25 -19.15
N LYS A 21 2.02 6.03 -18.42
CA LYS A 21 2.43 6.68 -17.18
C LYS A 21 2.93 5.58 -16.23
N SER A 22 4.20 5.63 -15.85
CA SER A 22 4.73 4.81 -14.76
C SER A 22 3.84 5.03 -13.53
N LYS A 23 3.38 3.96 -12.86
CA LYS A 23 2.60 4.08 -11.62
C LYS A 23 3.39 4.90 -10.61
N VAL A 24 3.00 6.16 -10.42
CA VAL A 24 3.56 7.02 -9.38
C VAL A 24 2.87 6.59 -8.08
N GLY A 25 3.60 5.91 -7.20
CA GLY A 25 3.08 5.36 -5.94
C GLY A 25 4.12 4.56 -5.16
N ARG A 26 3.81 4.21 -3.91
CA ARG A 26 4.67 3.40 -3.04
C ARG A 26 4.96 2.05 -3.72
N PRO A 27 6.21 1.55 -3.68
CA PRO A 27 6.54 0.25 -4.26
C PRO A 27 5.64 -0.85 -3.69
N THR A 28 5.19 -1.74 -4.57
CA THR A 28 4.34 -2.88 -4.18
C THR A 28 5.11 -3.77 -3.23
N THR A 29 4.54 -4.08 -2.07
CA THR A 29 5.12 -5.04 -1.11
C THR A 29 5.32 -6.40 -1.77
N ASN A 30 6.50 -6.99 -1.54
CA ASN A 30 6.85 -8.33 -2.03
C ASN A 30 5.77 -9.34 -1.56
N PRO A 31 5.25 -10.23 -2.42
CA PRO A 31 4.28 -11.25 -2.01
C PRO A 31 4.73 -12.09 -0.79
N ASN A 32 6.03 -12.33 -0.62
CA ASN A 32 6.57 -13.07 0.53
C ASN A 32 6.54 -12.29 1.85
N GLU A 33 6.37 -10.97 1.80
CA GLU A 33 6.26 -10.10 2.98
C GLU A 33 4.79 -9.76 3.28
N LYS A 34 3.85 -10.28 2.48
CA LYS A 34 2.43 -10.07 2.72
C LYS A 34 1.96 -10.96 3.85
N GLU A 35 1.28 -10.35 4.81
CA GLU A 35 0.60 -11.07 5.88
C GLU A 35 -0.59 -11.85 5.27
N SER A 36 -0.43 -13.17 5.15
CA SER A 36 -1.41 -14.07 4.54
C SER A 36 -1.93 -15.14 5.50
N GLU A 37 -1.22 -15.39 6.59
CA GLU A 37 -1.51 -16.43 7.56
C GLU A 37 -2.39 -15.90 8.71
N THR A 38 -3.29 -16.75 9.22
CA THR A 38 -4.20 -16.42 10.33
C THR A 38 -3.92 -17.34 11.51
N ILE A 39 -3.75 -16.75 12.70
CA ILE A 39 -3.58 -17.48 13.96
C ILE A 39 -4.77 -17.17 14.87
N ALA A 40 -5.42 -18.22 15.39
CA ALA A 40 -6.50 -18.08 16.36
C ALA A 40 -6.00 -18.38 17.78
N LEU A 41 -6.18 -17.42 18.68
CA LEU A 41 -5.85 -17.55 20.11
C LEU A 41 -7.14 -17.53 20.93
N LYS A 42 -7.30 -18.54 21.79
CA LYS A 42 -8.36 -18.56 22.79
C LYS A 42 -7.81 -17.96 24.08
N ILE A 43 -8.50 -16.95 24.58
CA ILE A 43 -8.20 -16.28 25.84
C ILE A 43 -9.47 -16.11 26.65
N THR A 44 -9.32 -15.92 27.95
CA THR A 44 -10.42 -15.64 28.87
C THR A 44 -10.96 -14.21 28.69
N PRO A 45 -12.19 -13.93 29.15
CA PRO A 45 -12.73 -12.56 29.12
C PRO A 45 -11.91 -11.55 29.92
N LEU A 46 -11.28 -11.99 31.02
CA LEU A 46 -10.42 -11.14 31.86
C LEU A 46 -9.13 -10.76 31.13
N GLU A 47 -8.49 -11.73 30.48
CA GLU A 47 -7.31 -11.47 29.66
C GLU A 47 -7.65 -10.56 28.48
N LEU A 48 -8.81 -10.76 27.84
CA LEU A 48 -9.27 -9.88 26.76
C LEU A 48 -9.43 -8.43 27.23
N ALA A 49 -9.98 -8.21 28.42
CA ALA A 49 -10.12 -6.87 29.00
C ALA A 49 -8.74 -6.24 29.25
N ALA A 50 -7.82 -6.98 29.86
CA ALA A 50 -6.45 -6.51 30.12
C ALA A 50 -5.69 -6.19 28.82
N VAL A 51 -5.88 -6.97 27.75
CA VAL A 51 -5.26 -6.70 26.45
C VAL A 51 -5.89 -5.48 25.78
N LYS A 52 -7.22 -5.29 25.88
CA LYS A 52 -7.90 -4.09 25.35
C LYS A 52 -7.41 -2.82 26.04
N GLU A 53 -7.25 -2.85 27.36
CA GLU A 53 -6.73 -1.72 28.12
C GLU A 53 -5.30 -1.36 27.68
N LYS A 54 -4.42 -2.36 27.55
CA LYS A 54 -3.04 -2.16 27.10
C LYS A 54 -2.92 -1.75 25.63
N ALA A 55 -3.81 -2.23 24.77
CA ALA A 55 -3.83 -1.87 23.36
C ALA A 55 -4.25 -0.40 23.16
N GLY A 56 -5.11 0.13 24.03
CA GLY A 56 -5.56 1.52 23.99
C GLY A 56 -6.20 1.87 22.66
N VAL A 57 -5.57 2.79 21.91
CA VAL A 57 -6.03 3.23 20.58
C VAL A 57 -5.61 2.26 19.47
N ALA A 58 -4.61 1.42 19.71
CA ALA A 58 -4.19 0.43 18.73
C ALA A 58 -5.22 -0.72 18.65
N GLY A 59 -5.45 -1.24 17.45
CA GLY A 59 -6.23 -2.46 17.28
C GLY A 59 -5.57 -3.64 18.00
N LEU A 60 -6.39 -4.54 18.56
CA LEU A 60 -5.92 -5.71 19.32
C LEU A 60 -4.90 -6.55 18.54
N SER A 61 -5.17 -6.81 17.26
CA SER A 61 -4.28 -7.57 16.38
C SER A 61 -2.93 -6.89 16.20
N THR A 62 -2.91 -5.57 16.03
CA THR A 62 -1.70 -4.77 15.89
C THR A 62 -0.88 -4.80 17.18
N TYR A 63 -1.54 -4.59 18.32
CA TYR A 63 -0.89 -4.62 19.63
C TYR A 63 -0.26 -5.99 19.91
N ILE A 64 -1.02 -7.08 19.75
CA ILE A 64 -0.53 -8.43 20.00
C ILE A 64 0.63 -8.76 19.06
N LYS A 65 0.50 -8.48 17.76
CA LYS A 65 1.56 -8.73 16.78
C LYS A 65 2.83 -7.96 17.11
N HIS A 66 2.69 -6.69 17.47
CA HIS A 66 3.83 -5.88 17.89
C HIS A 66 4.49 -6.45 19.13
N TYR A 67 3.69 -6.76 20.16
CA TYR A 67 4.18 -7.32 21.43
C TYR A 67 4.95 -8.63 21.23
N ILE A 68 4.44 -9.54 20.40
CA ILE A 68 5.13 -10.79 20.08
C ILE A 68 6.46 -10.49 19.37
N ARG A 69 6.47 -9.59 18.37
CA ARG A 69 7.71 -9.25 17.64
C ARG A 69 8.78 -8.57 18.50
N THR A 70 8.39 -7.77 19.49
CA THR A 70 9.34 -6.97 20.28
C THR A 70 9.76 -7.65 21.56
N ASN A 71 8.86 -8.36 22.24
CA ASN A 71 9.10 -8.92 23.57
C ASN A 71 9.30 -10.44 23.57
N THR A 72 9.20 -11.10 22.42
CA THR A 72 9.43 -12.55 22.31
C THR A 72 10.40 -12.86 21.18
N GLU A 73 11.09 -13.98 21.30
CA GLU A 73 11.97 -14.50 20.25
C GLU A 73 11.23 -15.40 19.25
N LEU A 74 9.89 -15.37 19.26
CA LEU A 74 9.05 -16.31 18.49
C LEU A 74 9.28 -16.26 16.97
N PHE A 75 9.81 -15.16 16.46
CA PHE A 75 10.05 -14.94 15.03
C PHE A 75 11.55 -14.74 14.67
N LYS A 76 12.48 -15.03 15.59
CA LYS A 76 13.92 -14.97 15.34
C LYS A 76 14.49 -16.31 14.88
#